data_AF-A0AAD9L1S1-F1
#
_entry.id   AF-A0AAD9L1S1-F1
#
_cell.length_a   1.000
_cell.length_b   1.000
_cell.length_c   1.000
_cell.angle_alpha   90.00
_cell.angle_beta   90.00
_cell.angle_gamma   90.00
#
_symmetry.space_group_name_H-M   'P 1'
#
loop_
_entity.id
_entity.type
_entity.pdbx_description
1 polymer ?
#
loop_
_entity_poly.entity_id
_entity_poly.type
_entity_poly.pdbx_seq_one_letter_code
_entity_poly.pdbx_strand_id
1 'polypeptide(L)'
;MRSYLALRGKSPRSLFVFPGGTPVTKSFFSSQLRKSLAWAGMSTLCYKGHSFRIGAATTAGMQGVSEKEIQRMGRWKSQAFNIRNIFVFRCFIYSDSQLRGLI
;
A
#
# COMPACT_ATOMS: atom_id res chain seq x y z
N MET A 1 -14.60 -3.45 -5.05
CA MET A 1 -14.07 -4.63 -5.78
C MET A 1 -15.17 -5.44 -6.49
N ARG A 2 -16.32 -5.72 -5.86
CA ARG A 2 -17.43 -6.47 -6.49
C ARG A 2 -17.90 -5.88 -7.83
N SER A 3 -18.09 -4.56 -7.90
CA SER A 3 -18.51 -3.89 -9.13
C SER A 3 -17.49 -4.02 -10.27
N TYR A 4 -16.20 -3.95 -9.96
CA TYR A 4 -15.14 -4.19 -10.96
C TYR A 4 -15.18 -5.63 -11.48
N LEU A 5 -15.35 -6.62 -10.60
CA LEU A 5 -15.43 -8.02 -10.99
C LEU A 5 -16.65 -8.31 -11.89
N ALA A 6 -17.78 -7.65 -11.63
CA ALA A 6 -18.96 -7.75 -12.49
C ALA A 6 -18.69 -7.21 -13.91
N LEU A 7 -18.02 -6.06 -14.02
CA LEU A 7 -17.66 -5.45 -15.31
C LEU A 7 -16.56 -6.21 -16.06
N ARG A 8 -15.57 -6.74 -15.34
CA ARG A 8 -14.46 -7.52 -15.90
C ARG A 8 -14.93 -8.85 -16.49
N GLY A 9 -15.91 -9.48 -15.84
CA GLY A 9 -16.32 -10.86 -16.14
C GLY A 9 -15.36 -11.93 -15.59
N LYS A 10 -15.77 -13.19 -15.76
CA LYS A 10 -15.00 -14.37 -15.33
C LYS A 10 -13.98 -14.73 -16.40
N SER A 11 -12.70 -14.66 -16.06
CA SER A 11 -11.59 -15.01 -16.97
C SER A 11 -10.37 -15.43 -16.14
N PRO A 12 -9.66 -16.51 -16.53
CA PRO A 12 -8.48 -17.02 -15.82
C PRO A 12 -7.24 -16.12 -15.94
N ARG A 13 -7.35 -15.01 -16.68
CA ARG A 13 -6.27 -14.02 -16.89
C ARG A 13 -6.01 -13.16 -15.65
N SER A 14 -5.00 -12.28 -15.71
CA SER A 14 -4.65 -11.31 -14.67
C SER A 14 -5.85 -10.58 -14.06
N LEU A 15 -5.90 -10.44 -12.73
CA LEU A 15 -7.05 -9.85 -12.04
C LEU A 15 -7.38 -8.43 -12.55
N PHE A 16 -6.36 -7.59 -12.73
CA PHE A 16 -6.50 -6.23 -13.25
C PHE A 16 -6.13 -6.19 -14.73
N VAL A 17 -7.11 -5.80 -15.55
CA VAL A 17 -6.98 -5.68 -17.01
C VAL A 17 -7.55 -4.35 -17.50
N PHE A 18 -7.01 -3.87 -18.62
CA PHE A 18 -7.62 -2.82 -19.42
C PHE A 18 -8.86 -3.33 -20.18
N PRO A 19 -9.72 -2.42 -20.69
CA PRO A 19 -10.70 -2.78 -21.71
C PRO A 19 -10.00 -3.49 -22.88
N GLY A 20 -10.45 -4.69 -23.23
CA GLY A 20 -9.78 -5.58 -24.19
C GLY A 20 -8.96 -6.73 -23.55
N GLY A 21 -8.84 -6.76 -22.23
CA GLY A 21 -8.32 -7.93 -21.50
C GLY A 21 -6.79 -7.99 -21.35
N THR A 22 -6.07 -6.95 -21.75
CA THR A 22 -4.62 -6.85 -21.55
C THR A 22 -4.30 -6.54 -20.08
N PRO A 23 -3.26 -7.16 -19.48
CA PRO A 23 -2.90 -6.90 -18.09
C PRO A 23 -2.49 -5.45 -17.83
N VAL A 24 -2.88 -4.92 -16.67
CA VAL A 24 -2.41 -3.60 -16.22
C VAL A 24 -0.90 -3.64 -15.96
N THR A 25 -0.19 -2.68 -16.53
CA THR A 25 1.27 -2.58 -16.37
C THR A 25 1.66 -1.91 -15.05
N LYS A 26 2.86 -2.22 -14.56
CA LYS A 26 3.43 -1.59 -13.37
C LYS A 26 3.58 -0.06 -13.53
N SER A 27 3.98 0.40 -14.72
CA SER A 27 4.14 1.83 -15.02
C SER A 27 2.81 2.57 -14.96
N PHE A 28 1.76 1.99 -15.55
CA PHE A 28 0.41 2.56 -15.48
C PHE A 28 -0.07 2.68 -14.03
N PHE A 29 0.02 1.59 -13.26
CA PHE A 29 -0.35 1.60 -11.84
C PHE A 29 0.44 2.66 -11.06
N SER A 30 1.75 2.76 -11.29
CA SER A 30 2.60 3.72 -10.58
C SER A 30 2.25 5.16 -10.94
N SER A 31 1.90 5.43 -12.20
CA SER A 31 1.40 6.73 -12.65
C SER A 31 0.07 7.09 -11.98
N GLN A 32 -0.87 6.14 -11.96
CA GLN A 32 -2.18 6.36 -11.34
C GLN A 32 -2.07 6.56 -9.82
N LEU A 33 -1.16 5.84 -9.16
CA LEU A 33 -0.86 6.02 -7.75
C LEU A 33 -0.32 7.43 -7.48
N ARG A 34 0.63 7.92 -8.29
CA ARG A 34 1.16 9.29 -8.17
C ARG A 34 0.06 10.34 -8.34
N LYS A 35 -0.82 10.19 -9.31
CA LYS A 35 -1.97 11.10 -9.51
C LYS A 35 -2.88 11.12 -8.27
N SER A 36 -3.15 9.95 -7.70
CA SER A 36 -4.00 9.82 -6.50
C SER A 36 -3.35 10.47 -5.27
N LEU A 37 -2.03 10.28 -5.10
CA LEU A 37 -1.25 10.93 -4.03
C LEU A 37 -1.24 12.45 -4.18
N ALA A 38 -1.00 12.95 -5.40
CA ALA A 38 -1.02 14.39 -5.68
C ALA A 38 -2.40 14.99 -5.38
N TRP A 39 -3.47 14.29 -5.78
CA TRP A 39 -4.85 14.70 -5.47
C TRP A 39 -5.13 14.73 -3.96
N ALA A 40 -4.57 13.78 -3.21
CA ALA A 40 -4.66 13.75 -1.75
C ALA A 40 -3.72 14.76 -1.04
N GLY A 41 -2.99 15.60 -1.78
CA GLY A 41 -2.02 16.55 -1.21
C GLY A 41 -0.75 15.91 -0.64
N MET A 42 -0.48 14.64 -0.97
CA MET A 42 0.69 13.91 -0.48
C MET A 42 1.87 14.01 -1.45
N SER A 43 3.09 14.08 -0.90
CA SER A 43 4.31 14.10 -1.72
C SER A 43 4.51 12.82 -2.52
N THR A 44 4.39 12.93 -3.84
CA THR A 44 4.62 11.81 -4.78
C THR A 44 6.07 11.33 -4.84
N LEU A 45 7.02 12.09 -4.26
CA LEU A 45 8.43 11.72 -4.16
C LEU A 45 8.68 10.81 -2.95
N CYS A 46 7.98 11.05 -1.85
CA CYS A 46 8.13 10.32 -0.59
C CYS A 46 7.37 8.99 -0.56
N TYR A 47 6.23 8.91 -1.26
CA TYR A 47 5.33 7.76 -1.21
C TYR A 47 5.34 6.95 -2.50
N LYS A 48 5.64 5.65 -2.38
CA LYS A 48 5.58 4.66 -3.46
C LYS A 48 4.80 3.44 -3.00
N GLY A 49 4.50 2.50 -3.89
CA GLY A 49 3.81 1.26 -3.53
C GLY A 49 4.47 0.47 -2.38
N HIS A 50 5.79 0.60 -2.20
CA HIS A 50 6.49 0.02 -1.06
C HIS A 50 6.09 0.65 0.28
N SER A 51 5.92 1.98 0.33
CA SER A 51 5.47 2.70 1.53
C SER A 51 4.12 2.19 2.03
N PHE A 52 3.19 1.87 1.12
CA PHE A 52 1.90 1.26 1.47
C PHE A 52 2.04 -0.15 2.06
N ARG A 53 2.98 -0.96 1.56
CA ARG A 53 3.25 -2.29 2.13
C ARG A 53 3.84 -2.20 3.54
N ILE A 54 4.72 -1.24 3.77
CA ILE A 54 5.23 -0.93 5.12
C ILE A 54 4.08 -0.53 6.02
N GLY A 55 3.27 0.46 5.61
CA GLY A 55 2.13 0.94 6.39
C GLY A 55 1.14 -0.17 6.74
N ALA A 56 0.79 -1.05 5.78
CA ALA A 56 -0.10 -2.18 6.02
C ALA A 56 0.47 -3.16 7.07
N ALA A 57 1.78 -3.44 7.03
CA ALA A 57 2.43 -4.29 8.02
C ALA A 57 2.49 -3.62 9.40
N THR A 58 2.75 -2.31 9.46
CA THR A 58 2.69 -1.52 10.69
C THR A 58 1.29 -1.58 11.31
N THR A 59 0.24 -1.34 10.51
CA THR A 59 -1.15 -1.40 10.97
C THR A 59 -1.52 -2.80 11.47
N ALA A 60 -1.11 -3.86 10.78
CA ALA A 60 -1.34 -5.24 11.23
C ALA A 60 -0.65 -5.53 12.57
N GLY A 61 0.59 -5.06 12.75
CA GLY A 61 1.31 -5.17 14.02
C GLY A 61 0.63 -4.39 15.15
N MET A 62 0.12 -3.18 14.86
CA MET A 62 -0.66 -2.39 15.81
C MET A 62 -1.99 -3.05 16.19
N GLN A 63 -2.57 -3.83 15.29
CA GLN A 63 -3.78 -4.63 15.56
C GLN A 63 -3.49 -5.94 16.31
N GLY A 64 -2.24 -6.19 16.70
CA GLY A 64 -1.85 -7.39 17.44
C GLY A 64 -1.71 -8.65 16.58
N VAL A 65 -1.68 -8.52 15.25
CA VAL A 65 -1.42 -9.67 14.37
C VAL A 65 0.01 -10.18 14.61
N SER A 66 0.18 -11.51 14.68
CA SER A 66 1.48 -12.09 14.99
C SER A 66 2.52 -11.81 13.89
N GLU A 67 3.80 -11.72 14.28
CA GLU A 67 4.90 -11.48 13.34
C GLU A 67 4.96 -12.50 12.21
N LYS A 68 4.74 -13.78 12.53
CA LYS A 68 4.69 -14.87 11.55
C LYS A 68 3.58 -14.68 10.53
N GLU A 69 2.42 -14.20 10.96
CA GLU A 69 1.30 -13.92 10.06
C GLU A 69 1.55 -12.71 9.19
N ILE A 70 2.15 -11.64 9.74
CA ILE A 70 2.50 -10.46 8.94
C ILE A 70 3.58 -10.82 7.91
N GLN A 71 4.58 -11.63 8.27
CA GLN A 71 5.57 -12.16 7.32
C GLN A 71 4.90 -12.96 6.21
N ARG A 72 3.95 -13.83 6.56
CA ARG A 72 3.17 -14.61 5.59
C ARG A 72 2.36 -13.70 4.66
N MET A 73 1.66 -12.69 5.18
CA MET A 73 0.90 -11.71 4.39
C MET A 73 1.81 -10.88 3.48
N GLY A 74 2.97 -10.46 3.99
CA GLY A 74 3.98 -9.69 3.28
C GLY A 74 4.80 -10.52 2.29
N ARG A 75 4.69 -11.85 2.32
CA ARG A 75 5.53 -12.81 1.57
C ARG A 75 7.02 -12.59 1.84
N TRP A 76 7.38 -12.25 3.07
CA TRP A 76 8.76 -12.11 3.49
C TRP A 76 9.35 -13.47 3.87
N LYS A 77 10.55 -13.77 3.36
CA LYS A 77 11.24 -15.05 3.58
C LYS A 77 12.34 -14.97 4.64
N SER A 78 12.80 -13.77 4.99
CA SER A 78 13.84 -13.55 5.98
C SER A 78 13.31 -12.78 7.18
N GLN A 79 13.96 -12.94 8.32
CA GLN A 79 13.74 -12.14 9.55
C GLN A 79 14.14 -10.66 9.39
N ALA A 80 14.41 -10.19 8.16
CA ALA A 80 14.61 -8.77 7.88
C ALA A 80 13.35 -7.94 8.17
N PHE A 81 12.18 -8.60 8.22
CA PHE A 81 11.01 -8.05 8.90
C PHE A 81 11.16 -8.24 10.40
N ASN A 82 11.56 -7.17 11.08
CA ASN A 82 11.47 -7.05 12.52
C ASN A 82 10.40 -5.98 12.81
N ILE A 83 9.33 -6.37 13.49
CA ILE A 83 8.24 -5.44 13.85
C ILE A 83 8.78 -4.18 14.55
N ARG A 84 9.84 -4.29 15.36
CA ARG A 84 10.47 -3.15 16.04
C ARG A 84 11.06 -2.13 15.07
N ASN A 85 11.56 -2.55 13.90
CA ASN A 85 12.06 -1.64 12.86
C ASN A 85 10.92 -0.96 12.07
N ILE A 86 9.74 -1.55 12.02
CA ILE A 86 8.57 -0.96 11.35
C ILE A 86 7.86 0.08 12.23
N PHE A 87 7.93 -0.09 13.55
CA PHE A 87 7.47 0.92 14.51
C PHE A 87 8.30 2.22 14.47
N VAL A 88 9.50 2.24 13.89
CA VAL A 88 10.31 3.46 13.73
C VAL A 88 9.67 4.46 12.74
N PHE A 89 8.79 4.01 11.83
CA PHE A 89 8.00 4.91 10.97
C PHE A 89 6.83 5.60 11.69
N ARG A 90 6.61 5.30 12.99
CA ARG A 90 5.67 6.03 13.84
C ARG A 90 6.05 7.51 13.98
N CYS A 91 7.33 7.86 13.86
CA CYS A 91 7.77 9.25 13.93
C CYS A 91 7.48 10.07 12.67
N PHE A 92 7.32 9.44 11.50
CA PHE A 92 7.15 10.19 10.23
C PHE A 92 5.69 10.47 9.89
N ILE A 93 4.75 9.63 10.32
CA ILE A 93 3.31 9.84 10.06
C ILE A 93 2.65 10.73 11.12
N TYR A 94 3.10 10.69 12.38
CA TYR A 94 2.51 11.51 13.46
C TYR A 94 3.00 12.97 13.45
N SER A 95 4.17 13.25 12.86
CA SER A 95 4.74 14.60 12.81
C SER A 95 4.05 15.54 11.81
N ASP A 96 3.24 15.01 10.88
CA ASP A 96 2.48 15.82 9.91
C ASP A 96 1.05 16.11 10.40
N SER A 97 0.53 15.31 11.34
CA SER A 97 -0.81 15.50 11.94
C SER A 97 -0.84 16.48 13.13
N GLN A 98 0.29 17.06 13.54
CA GLN A 98 0.34 18.06 14.62
C GLN A 98 0.65 19.50 14.15
N LEU A 99 0.81 19.74 12.84
CA LEU A 99 1.05 21.09 12.28
C LEU A 99 -0.17 21.71 11.58
N ARG A 100 -1.38 21.23 11.87
CA ARG A 100 -2.65 21.88 11.46
C ARG A 100 -3.55 22.16 12.66
N GLY A 101 -2.96 22.72 13.71
CA GLY A 101 -3.67 23.07 14.95
C GLY A 101 -3.18 24.31 15.67
N LEU A 102 -2.22 25.07 15.12
CA LEU A 102 -1.75 26.36 15.63
C LEU A 102 -1.14 27.13 14.46
N ILE A 103 -1.96 27.95 13.80
CA ILE A 103 -1.83 29.38 13.42
C ILE A 103 -3.18 29.75 12.80
#